data_AF-A0A1J4L0E8-F1
#
_entry.id   AF-A0A1J4L0E8-F1
#
_cell.length_a   1.000
_cell.length_b   1.000
_cell.length_c   1.000
_cell.angle_alpha   90.00
_cell.angle_beta   90.00
_cell.angle_gamma   90.00
#
_symmetry.space_group_name_H-M   'P 1'
#
loop_
_entity.id
_entity.type
_entity.pdbx_description
1 polymer ?
#
loop_
_entity_poly.entity_id
_entity_poly.type
_entity_poly.pdbx_seq_one_letter_code
_entity_poly.pdbx_strand_id
1 'polypeptide(L)'
;MLEEEDENHSFEDSNRDENENDVDDVFEEIKKENVKLQELAMNIHNSMPTRSLPKQEYLQATVLPLVIEGMSWVLSERPEDPVENLAMFLIKNNPNTPEIHTVIDTTEYEVSS
;
A
#
# COMPACT_ATOMS: atom_id res chain seq x y z
N MET A 1 -29.08 -0.68 -91.66
CA MET A 1 -29.79 -1.38 -90.57
C MET A 1 -28.70 -2.02 -89.73
N LEU A 2 -28.51 -1.73 -88.45
CA LEU A 2 -29.19 -0.91 -87.44
C LEU A 2 -28.11 -0.58 -86.37
N GLU A 3 -28.36 0.47 -85.61
CA GLU A 3 -27.62 0.92 -84.41
C GLU A 3 -27.50 -0.20 -83.36
N GLU A 4 -26.52 -0.10 -82.45
CA GLU A 4 -26.79 0.14 -81.01
C GLU A 4 -25.50 0.17 -80.17
N GLU A 5 -25.48 1.15 -79.27
CA GLU A 5 -24.51 1.45 -78.23
C GLU A 5 -24.67 0.49 -77.03
N ASP A 6 -23.89 0.74 -75.97
CA ASP A 6 -24.07 0.27 -74.59
C ASP A 6 -23.59 -1.17 -74.30
N GLU A 7 -22.90 -1.50 -73.20
CA GLU A 7 -22.84 -0.90 -71.86
C GLU A 7 -21.42 -1.12 -71.27
N ASN A 8 -20.77 -0.02 -70.87
CA ASN A 8 -19.74 -0.06 -69.84
C ASN A 8 -20.47 0.05 -68.49
N HIS A 9 -20.86 -1.08 -67.88
CA HIS A 9 -21.47 -1.09 -66.56
C HIS A 9 -20.41 -1.28 -65.46
N SER A 10 -20.35 -0.26 -64.60
CA SER A 10 -19.63 -0.07 -63.34
C SER A 10 -19.26 -1.30 -62.52
N PHE A 11 -18.05 -1.28 -61.98
CA PHE A 11 -17.80 -1.77 -60.63
C PHE A 11 -17.22 -0.60 -59.82
N GLU A 12 -18.03 -0.09 -58.91
CA GLU A 12 -17.67 0.99 -57.99
C GLU A 12 -16.55 0.51 -57.05
N ASP A 13 -15.34 1.04 -57.22
CA ASP A 13 -14.29 0.93 -56.20
C ASP A 13 -14.54 2.04 -55.17
N SER A 14 -15.39 1.73 -54.19
CA SER A 14 -15.65 2.61 -53.06
C SER A 14 -14.43 2.63 -52.15
N ASN A 15 -13.74 3.77 -52.18
CA ASN A 15 -12.76 4.27 -51.22
C ASN A 15 -12.82 3.57 -49.85
N ARG A 16 -11.83 2.73 -49.59
CA ARG A 16 -11.51 2.23 -48.25
C ARG A 16 -10.27 2.97 -47.77
N ASP A 17 -10.44 4.26 -47.46
CA ASP A 17 -9.45 5.01 -46.69
C ASP A 17 -9.56 4.56 -45.24
N GLU A 18 -8.69 3.64 -44.84
CA GLU A 18 -8.54 3.23 -43.45
C GLU A 18 -7.88 4.37 -42.67
N ASN A 19 -8.64 4.96 -41.74
CA ASN A 19 -8.20 6.03 -40.86
C ASN A 19 -7.22 5.46 -39.81
N GLU A 20 -5.93 5.40 -40.14
CA GLU A 20 -4.83 4.95 -39.27
C GLU A 20 -4.66 5.79 -37.99
N ASN A 21 -5.31 6.95 -37.88
CA ASN A 21 -5.17 7.85 -36.72
C ASN A 21 -6.06 7.50 -35.51
N ASP A 22 -7.07 6.65 -35.67
CA ASP A 22 -8.02 6.35 -34.59
C ASP A 22 -7.52 5.29 -33.59
N VAL A 23 -6.54 4.47 -33.98
CA VAL A 23 -6.07 3.33 -33.15
C VAL A 23 -5.08 3.78 -32.07
N ASP A 24 -4.24 4.77 -32.39
CA ASP A 24 -3.24 5.31 -31.48
C ASP A 24 -3.86 6.18 -30.37
N ASP A 25 -4.90 6.95 -30.70
CA ASP A 25 -5.64 7.75 -29.72
C ASP A 25 -6.37 6.87 -28.70
N VAL A 26 -6.96 5.76 -29.15
CA VAL A 26 -7.59 4.78 -28.26
C VAL A 26 -6.55 4.09 -27.36
N PHE A 27 -5.37 3.78 -27.90
CA PHE A 27 -4.30 3.15 -27.12
C PHE A 27 -3.75 4.07 -26.01
N GLU A 28 -3.56 5.36 -26.30
CA GLU A 28 -3.11 6.33 -25.31
C GLU A 28 -4.18 6.64 -24.25
N GLU A 29 -5.47 6.65 -24.61
CA GLU A 29 -6.58 6.78 -23.64
C GLU A 29 -6.60 5.60 -22.66
N ILE A 30 -6.47 4.36 -23.16
CA ILE A 30 -6.40 3.14 -22.34
C ILE A 30 -5.19 3.17 -21.40
N LYS A 31 -4.04 3.61 -21.89
CA LYS A 31 -2.81 3.71 -21.09
C LYS A 31 -2.96 4.71 -19.95
N LYS A 32 -3.57 5.88 -20.24
CA LYS A 32 -3.86 6.92 -19.26
C LYS A 32 -4.87 6.45 -18.22
N GLU A 33 -5.88 5.69 -18.62
CA GLU A 33 -6.84 5.06 -17.71
C GLU A 33 -6.18 4.04 -16.80
N ASN A 34 -5.30 3.17 -17.34
CA ASN A 34 -4.55 2.19 -16.54
C ASN A 34 -3.63 2.85 -15.52
N VAL A 35 -2.93 3.93 -15.88
CA VAL A 35 -2.09 4.69 -14.94
C VAL A 35 -2.93 5.28 -13.80
N LYS A 36 -4.08 5.89 -14.12
CA LYS A 36 -5.00 6.41 -13.10
C LYS A 36 -5.53 5.30 -12.19
N LEU A 37 -5.90 4.15 -12.74
CA LEU A 37 -6.38 3.01 -11.95
C LEU A 37 -5.28 2.49 -11.01
N GLN A 38 -4.03 2.44 -11.47
CA GLN A 38 -2.89 2.06 -10.65
C GLN A 38 -2.64 3.05 -9.51
N GLU A 39 -2.68 4.36 -9.78
CA GLU A 39 -2.55 5.40 -8.75
C GLU A 39 -3.68 5.31 -7.71
N LEU A 40 -4.92 5.11 -8.14
CA LEU A 40 -6.07 4.94 -7.26
C LEU A 40 -5.91 3.70 -6.38
N ALA A 41 -5.46 2.57 -6.93
CA ALA A 41 -5.22 1.33 -6.18
C ALA A 41 -4.13 1.50 -5.12
N MET A 42 -3.02 2.19 -5.45
CA MET A 42 -1.97 2.51 -4.48
C MET A 42 -2.46 3.44 -3.37
N ASN A 43 -3.32 4.41 -3.71
CA ASN A 43 -3.88 5.33 -2.72
C ASN A 43 -4.89 4.66 -1.78
N ILE A 44 -5.66 3.66 -2.26
CA ILE A 44 -6.54 2.84 -1.42
C ILE A 44 -5.73 2.03 -0.42
N HIS A 45 -4.60 1.44 -0.85
CA HIS A 45 -3.72 0.69 0.05
C HIS A 45 -3.19 1.57 1.20
N ASN A 46 -2.83 2.82 0.91
CA ASN A 46 -2.32 3.76 1.92
C ASN A 46 -3.40 4.33 2.86
N SER A 47 -4.67 4.35 2.42
CA SER A 47 -5.79 4.91 3.19
C SER A 47 -6.58 3.84 3.95
N MET A 48 -6.20 2.56 3.85
CA MET A 48 -6.89 1.50 4.58
C MET A 48 -6.75 1.71 6.10
N PRO A 49 -7.86 1.80 6.85
CA PRO A 49 -7.78 1.97 8.29
C PRO A 49 -7.04 0.79 8.92
N THR A 50 -6.20 1.05 9.91
CA THR A 50 -5.31 0.07 10.54
C THR A 50 -6.03 -1.20 11.05
N ARG A 51 -7.33 -1.09 11.37
CA ARG A 51 -8.19 -2.21 11.77
C ARG A 51 -8.55 -3.19 10.64
N SER A 52 -8.29 -2.81 9.40
CA SER A 52 -8.57 -3.60 8.19
C SER A 52 -7.34 -4.33 7.65
N LEU A 53 -6.17 -4.11 8.25
CA LEU A 53 -4.94 -4.79 7.84
C LEU A 53 -5.00 -6.28 8.22
N PRO A 54 -4.47 -7.18 7.38
CA PRO A 54 -4.12 -8.53 7.79
C PRO A 54 -3.33 -8.51 9.11
N LYS A 55 -3.58 -9.48 10.00
CA LYS A 55 -3.03 -9.48 11.38
C LYS A 55 -1.51 -9.27 11.43
N GLN A 56 -0.78 -9.79 10.46
CA GLN A 56 0.67 -9.64 10.36
C GLN A 56 1.09 -8.20 10.01
N GLU A 57 0.42 -7.56 9.04
CA GLU A 57 0.71 -6.19 8.63
C GLU A 57 0.44 -5.19 9.75
N TYR A 58 -0.65 -5.39 10.53
CA TYR A 58 -0.93 -4.56 11.69
C TYR A 58 0.20 -4.61 12.72
N LEU A 59 0.71 -5.81 13.03
CA LEU A 59 1.83 -5.95 13.98
C LEU A 59 3.11 -5.32 13.43
N GLN A 60 3.41 -5.53 12.14
CA GLN A 60 4.57 -4.94 11.48
C GLN A 60 4.52 -3.41 11.47
N ALA A 61 3.34 -2.82 11.27
CA ALA A 61 3.16 -1.38 11.18
C ALA A 61 3.06 -0.67 12.55
N THR A 62 2.76 -1.39 13.63
CA THR A 62 2.50 -0.78 14.94
C THR A 62 3.60 -1.06 15.95
N VAL A 63 3.64 -2.28 16.50
CA VAL A 63 4.42 -2.60 17.71
C VAL A 63 5.74 -3.30 17.39
N LEU A 64 5.84 -4.01 16.27
CA LEU A 64 6.94 -4.91 15.99
C LEU A 64 8.33 -4.23 15.93
N PRO A 65 8.50 -3.05 15.30
CA PRO A 65 9.82 -2.41 15.25
C PRO A 65 10.38 -2.13 16.65
N LEU A 66 9.54 -1.59 17.53
CA LEU A 66 9.91 -1.24 18.90
C LEU A 66 10.19 -2.50 19.75
N VAL A 67 9.41 -3.57 19.57
CA VAL A 67 9.62 -4.83 20.28
C VAL A 67 10.93 -5.49 19.87
N ILE A 68 11.27 -5.51 18.58
CA ILE A 68 12.54 -6.08 18.10
C ILE A 68 13.74 -5.31 18.67
N GLU A 69 13.66 -3.98 18.71
CA GLU A 69 14.69 -3.14 19.30
C GLU A 69 14.86 -3.43 20.80
N GLY A 70 13.75 -3.45 21.56
CA GLY A 70 13.78 -3.77 22.99
C GLY A 70 14.33 -5.18 23.27
N MET A 71 13.97 -6.17 22.45
CA MET A 71 14.53 -7.52 22.56
C MET A 71 16.04 -7.52 22.30
N SER A 72 16.51 -6.75 21.32
CA SER A 72 17.94 -6.62 21.00
C SER A 72 18.72 -5.99 22.16
N TRP A 73 18.12 -5.00 22.83
CA TRP A 73 18.66 -4.38 24.04
C TRP A 73 18.74 -5.39 25.20
N VAL A 74 17.67 -6.16 25.47
CA VAL A 74 17.68 -7.20 26.52
C VAL A 74 18.76 -8.25 26.27
N LEU A 75 18.97 -8.66 25.02
CA LEU A 75 20.01 -9.62 24.67
C LEU A 75 21.43 -9.11 24.94
N SER A 76 21.63 -7.80 24.81
CA SER A 76 22.91 -7.13 25.01
C SER A 76 23.20 -6.92 26.50
N GLU A 77 22.24 -6.37 27.25
CA GLU A 77 22.41 -6.04 28.68
C GLU A 77 22.26 -7.25 29.60
N ARG A 78 21.48 -8.26 29.19
CA ARG A 78 21.12 -9.44 30.00
C ARG A 78 20.73 -9.09 31.45
N PRO A 79 19.70 -8.25 31.64
CA PRO A 79 19.24 -7.87 32.97
C PRO A 79 18.72 -9.09 33.76
N GLU A 80 18.68 -8.96 35.09
CA GLU A 80 18.18 -10.01 36.00
C GLU A 80 16.72 -10.39 35.71
N ASP A 81 15.87 -9.38 35.44
CA ASP A 81 14.51 -9.58 34.94
C ASP A 81 14.36 -9.02 33.51
N PRO A 82 14.44 -9.88 32.47
CA PRO A 82 14.30 -9.45 31.09
C PRO A 82 12.88 -9.00 30.71
N VAL A 83 11.84 -9.47 31.40
CA VAL A 83 10.45 -9.15 31.06
C VAL A 83 10.10 -7.77 31.57
N GLU A 84 10.42 -7.48 32.84
CA GLU A 84 10.18 -6.16 33.43
C GLU A 84 10.95 -5.07 32.68
N ASN A 85 12.23 -5.32 32.41
CA ASN A 85 13.06 -4.35 31.70
C ASN A 85 12.59 -4.14 30.25
N LEU A 86 12.10 -5.18 29.57
CA LEU A 86 11.48 -5.03 28.25
C LEU A 86 10.21 -4.17 28.32
N ALA A 87 9.31 -4.42 29.29
CA ALA A 87 8.11 -3.62 29.46
C ALA A 87 8.44 -2.13 29.70
N MET A 88 9.42 -1.88 30.58
CA MET A 88 9.92 -0.53 30.87
C MET A 88 10.53 0.12 29.63
N PHE A 89 11.30 -0.63 28.84
CA PHE A 89 11.87 -0.18 27.58
C PHE A 89 10.77 0.26 26.60
N LEU A 90 9.73 -0.55 26.44
CA LEU A 90 8.61 -0.24 25.54
C LEU A 90 7.87 1.03 25.98
N ILE A 91 7.61 1.20 27.28
CA ILE A 91 6.91 2.40 27.80
C ILE A 91 7.75 3.66 27.59
N LYS A 92 9.05 3.62 27.92
CA LYS A 92 9.96 4.77 27.78
C LYS A 92 10.15 5.21 26.33
N ASN A 93 10.15 4.26 25.40
CA ASN A 93 10.43 4.52 23.99
C ASN A 93 9.16 4.54 23.11
N ASN A 94 7.97 4.48 23.70
CA ASN A 94 6.73 4.56 22.94
C ASN A 94 6.47 6.01 22.49
N PRO A 95 6.42 6.28 21.16
CA PRO A 95 6.27 7.64 20.62
C PRO A 95 4.88 8.25 20.88
N ASN A 96 3.90 7.42 21.25
CA ASN A 96 2.52 7.84 21.46
C ASN A 96 2.15 8.01 22.93
N THR A 97 3.11 7.92 23.86
CA THR A 97 2.83 7.98 25.29
C THR A 97 2.29 9.36 25.65
N PRO A 98 1.00 9.50 26.03
CA PRO A 98 0.53 10.73 26.67
C PRO A 98 1.24 10.82 28.03
N GLU A 99 1.55 12.03 28.51
CA GLU A 99 2.35 12.33 29.73
C GLU A 99 1.89 11.69 31.06
N ILE A 100 0.94 10.76 31.04
CA ILE A 100 0.35 10.08 32.19
C ILE A 100 1.05 8.74 32.36
N HIS A 101 2.16 8.70 33.11
CA HIS A 101 2.65 7.60 33.95
C HIS A 101 4.16 7.78 34.22
N THR A 102 4.51 8.85 34.92
CA THR A 102 5.81 9.03 35.59
C THR A 102 5.86 8.39 36.99
N VAL A 103 4.81 7.65 37.37
CA VAL A 103 4.68 6.96 38.66
C VAL A 103 4.50 5.46 38.45
N ILE A 104 5.51 4.81 37.89
CA ILE A 104 5.75 3.40 38.21
C ILE A 104 6.83 3.45 39.28
N ASP A 105 6.41 3.67 40.52
CA ASP A 105 7.29 3.68 41.68
C ASP A 105 7.70 2.22 41.95
N THR A 106 8.96 1.89 41.67
CA THR A 106 9.54 0.56 41.83
C THR A 106 9.77 0.18 43.30
N THR A 107 9.27 0.96 44.26
CA THR A 107 9.54 0.77 45.70
C THR A 107 8.62 -0.24 46.40
N GLU A 108 7.60 -0.82 45.74
CA GLU A 108 6.65 -1.71 46.43
C GLU A 108 7.01 -3.21 46.39
N TYR A 109 8.13 -3.64 45.79
CA TYR A 109 8.52 -5.06 45.78
C TYR A 109 9.47 -5.51 46.92
N GLU A 110 9.83 -4.62 47.84
CA GLU A 110 10.69 -4.95 48.99
C GLU A 110 9.93 -5.07 50.33
N VAL A 111 8.73 -5.63 50.38
CA VAL A 111 8.23 -6.15 51.67
C VAL A 111 7.26 -7.32 51.47
N SER A 112 7.77 -8.56 51.37
CA SER A 112 7.19 -9.73 52.07
C SER A 112 7.95 -11.03 51.79
N SER A 113 8.46 -11.59 52.90
CA SER A 113 8.96 -12.97 53.16
C SER A 113 10.42 -13.28 52.80
#